data_AF-A0A926KY52-F1
#
_entry.id   AF-A0A926KY52-F1
#
_cell.length_a   1.000
_cell.length_b   1.000
_cell.length_c   1.000
_cell.angle_alpha   90.00
_cell.angle_beta   90.00
_cell.angle_gamma   90.00
#
_symmetry.space_group_name_H-M   'P 1'
#
loop_
_entity.id
_entity.type
_entity.pdbx_description
1 polymer ?
#
loop_
_entity_poly.entity_id
_entity_poly.type
_entity_poly.pdbx_seq_one_letter_code
_entity_poly.pdbx_strand_id
1 'polypeptide(L)'
;MSSDNLEGNGNFKVAMYMWWGTNGTTYRLYENGVLIDTQNLSDRTPSAQEAVSTIANKAKGNYEYRAELVNFAGVVSSDSIMIQVTK
;
A
#
# COMPACT_ATOMS: atom_id res chain seq x y z
N MET A 1 -3.39 2.82 -6.18
CA MET A 1 -2.32 1.96 -5.65
C MET A 1 -1.71 1.19 -6.81
N SER A 2 -0.44 0.80 -6.71
CA SER A 2 0.24 -0.01 -7.73
C SER A 2 1.19 -1.04 -7.10
N SER A 3 1.67 -1.98 -7.92
CA SER A 3 2.71 -2.94 -7.56
C SER A 3 3.66 -3.20 -8.72
N ASP A 4 4.88 -3.65 -8.43
CA ASP A 4 5.91 -4.00 -9.43
C ASP A 4 6.17 -5.52 -9.57
N ASN A 5 5.20 -6.38 -9.23
CA ASN A 5 5.34 -7.84 -9.34
C ASN A 5 5.39 -8.34 -10.81
N LEU A 6 6.53 -8.13 -11.47
CA LEU A 6 6.75 -8.49 -12.87
C LEU A 6 7.16 -9.96 -13.03
N GLU A 7 7.84 -10.54 -12.03
CA GLU A 7 8.47 -11.85 -12.16
C GLU A 7 7.66 -13.00 -11.54
N GLY A 8 6.65 -12.68 -10.72
CA GLY A 8 5.82 -13.66 -10.01
C GLY A 8 6.55 -14.44 -8.93
N ASN A 9 7.71 -13.95 -8.46
CA ASN A 9 8.64 -14.63 -7.53
C ASN A 9 8.36 -14.35 -6.04
N GLY A 10 7.26 -13.65 -5.74
CA GLY A 10 6.88 -13.33 -4.36
C GLY A 10 7.65 -12.17 -3.72
N ASN A 11 8.48 -11.45 -4.48
CA ASN A 11 9.17 -10.23 -4.08
C ASN A 11 8.71 -9.06 -4.95
N PHE A 12 8.10 -8.06 -4.33
CA PHE A 12 7.57 -6.89 -5.01
C PHE A 12 7.32 -5.75 -4.02
N LYS A 13 7.08 -4.56 -4.53
CA LYS A 13 6.65 -3.38 -3.78
C LYS A 13 5.18 -3.15 -4.03
N VAL A 14 4.50 -2.65 -3.01
CA VAL A 14 3.16 -2.08 -3.12
C VAL A 14 3.27 -0.61 -2.75
N ALA A 15 2.73 0.26 -3.61
CA ALA A 15 2.83 1.70 -3.45
C ALA A 15 1.45 2.36 -3.46
N MET A 16 1.22 3.28 -2.52
CA MET A 16 0.07 4.16 -2.48
C MET A 16 0.52 5.59 -2.76
N TYR A 17 -0.22 6.28 -3.64
CA TYR A 17 0.01 7.67 -4.02
C TYR A 17 -1.23 8.49 -3.69
N MET A 18 -1.04 9.72 -3.22
CA MET A 18 -2.08 10.72 -3.02
C MET A 18 -1.65 12.03 -3.69
N TRP A 19 -2.32 12.40 -4.78
CA TRP A 19 -2.03 13.61 -5.55
C TRP A 19 -2.81 14.84 -5.09
N TRP A 20 -3.99 14.63 -4.51
CA TRP A 20 -4.89 15.71 -4.06
C TRP A 20 -5.45 15.38 -2.67
N GLY A 21 -5.78 16.42 -1.91
CA GLY A 21 -6.31 16.30 -0.54
C GLY A 21 -5.24 16.53 0.54
N THR A 22 -5.65 16.39 1.79
CA THR A 22 -4.75 16.49 2.96
C THR A 22 -4.00 15.17 3.12
N ASN A 23 -2.67 15.24 3.20
CA ASN A 23 -1.81 14.08 3.39
C ASN A 23 -2.18 13.29 4.65
N GLY A 24 -1.92 11.98 4.62
CA GLY A 24 -1.99 11.11 5.79
C GLY A 24 -0.79 11.33 6.72
N THR A 25 -1.01 11.13 8.02
CA THR A 25 0.05 11.01 9.03
C THR A 25 0.36 9.55 9.36
N THR A 26 -0.52 8.62 8.98
CA THR A 26 -0.32 7.19 9.13
C THR A 26 -0.75 6.46 7.87
N TYR A 27 0.11 5.59 7.38
CA TYR A 27 -0.18 4.63 6.33
C TYR A 27 -0.43 3.24 6.95
N ARG A 28 -1.41 2.52 6.43
CA ARG A 28 -1.73 1.14 6.80
C ARG A 28 -1.86 0.29 5.53
N LEU A 29 -1.14 -0.82 5.44
CA LEU A 29 -1.27 -1.79 4.36
C LEU A 29 -1.96 -3.05 4.86
N TYR A 30 -2.97 -3.51 4.14
CA TYR A 30 -3.67 -4.74 4.40
C TYR A 30 -3.42 -5.75 3.29
N GLU A 31 -3.19 -7.01 3.66
CA GLU A 31 -3.18 -8.18 2.78
C GLU A 31 -4.34 -9.09 3.15
N ASN A 32 -5.23 -9.41 2.19
CA ASN A 32 -6.41 -10.25 2.41
C ASN A 32 -7.24 -9.77 3.63
N GLY A 33 -7.35 -8.46 3.80
CA GLY A 33 -8.06 -7.81 4.93
C GLY A 33 -7.28 -7.76 6.25
N VAL A 34 -6.08 -8.35 6.33
CA VAL A 34 -5.24 -8.35 7.54
C VAL A 34 -4.19 -7.25 7.44
N LEU A 35 -4.03 -6.43 8.48
CA LEU A 35 -3.01 -5.38 8.55
C LEU A 35 -1.61 -6.02 8.59
N ILE A 36 -0.75 -5.70 7.62
CA ILE A 36 0.61 -6.26 7.50
C ILE A 36 1.73 -5.22 7.62
N ASP A 37 1.43 -3.93 7.42
CA ASP A 37 2.41 -2.85 7.58
C ASP A 37 1.73 -1.56 8.08
N THR A 38 2.46 -0.76 8.85
CA THR A 38 2.04 0.55 9.32
C THR A 38 3.24 1.48 9.37
N GLN A 39 3.10 2.66 8.75
CA GLN A 39 4.18 3.65 8.67
C GLN A 39 3.70 5.01 9.16
N ASN A 40 4.54 5.70 9.93
CA ASN A 40 4.32 7.11 10.24
C ASN A 40 4.78 7.96 9.06
N LEU A 41 3.93 8.88 8.63
CA LEU A 41 4.19 9.77 7.51
C LEU A 41 4.22 11.23 7.97
N SER A 42 4.99 12.05 7.27
CA SER A 42 4.92 13.50 7.44
C SER A 42 3.82 14.09 6.56
N ASP A 43 2.98 14.95 7.13
CA ASP A 43 2.05 15.77 6.36
C ASP A 43 2.83 16.88 5.64
N ARG A 44 2.82 16.85 4.30
CA ARG A 44 3.49 17.82 3.44
C ARG A 44 2.49 18.50 2.49
N THR A 45 1.21 18.53 2.86
CA THR A 45 0.14 19.16 2.08
C THR A 45 0.54 20.59 1.68
N PRO A 46 0.36 21.01 0.41
CA PRO A 46 -0.37 20.33 -0.67
C PRO A 46 0.49 19.46 -1.58
N SER A 47 1.74 19.12 -1.20
CA SER A 47 2.58 18.25 -2.02
C SER A 47 1.98 16.84 -2.11
N ALA A 48 2.23 16.17 -3.24
CA ALA A 48 1.86 14.77 -3.41
C ALA A 48 2.57 13.90 -2.37
N GLN A 49 1.88 12.87 -1.91
CA GLN A 49 2.38 11.91 -0.92
C GLN A 49 2.48 10.52 -1.54
N GLU A 50 3.53 9.79 -1.15
CA GLU A 50 3.76 8.40 -1.51
C GLU A 50 4.10 7.60 -0.24
N ALA A 51 3.61 6.36 -0.16
CA ALA A 51 4.03 5.37 0.81
C ALA A 51 4.26 4.03 0.09
N VAL A 52 5.35 3.34 0.44
CA VAL A 52 5.78 2.09 -0.21
C VAL A 52 6.09 1.03 0.84
N SER A 53 5.55 -0.17 0.65
CA SER A 53 5.92 -1.36 1.42
C SER A 53 6.65 -2.35 0.52
N THR A 54 7.73 -2.94 1.03
CA THR A 54 8.44 -4.03 0.37
C THR A 54 7.89 -5.36 0.87
N ILE A 55 7.38 -6.17 -0.04
CA ILE A 55 6.89 -7.52 0.20
C ILE A 55 7.94 -8.52 -0.29
N ALA A 56 8.26 -9.52 0.54
CA ALA A 56 9.27 -10.50 0.21
C ALA A 56 8.83 -11.92 0.58
N ASN A 57 9.38 -12.90 -0.14
CA ASN A 57 9.24 -14.34 0.12
C ASN A 57 7.78 -14.83 0.22
N LYS A 58 6.86 -14.24 -0.55
CA LYS A 58 5.48 -14.76 -0.62
C LYS A 58 5.47 -16.12 -1.30
N ALA A 59 4.72 -17.06 -0.74
CA ALA A 59 4.44 -18.33 -1.37
C ALA A 59 3.53 -18.15 -2.60
N LYS A 60 3.40 -19.20 -3.41
CA LYS A 60 2.45 -19.22 -4.52
C LYS A 60 1.03 -19.02 -4.01
N GLY A 61 0.29 -18.13 -4.67
CA GLY A 61 -1.07 -17.78 -4.27
C GLY A 61 -1.54 -16.48 -4.88
N ASN A 62 -2.78 -16.12 -4.53
CA ASN A 62 -3.36 -14.82 -4.84
C ASN A 62 -3.47 -14.02 -3.56
N TYR A 63 -3.03 -12.76 -3.63
CA TYR A 63 -3.01 -11.84 -2.49
C TYR A 63 -3.67 -10.54 -2.89
N GLU A 64 -4.73 -10.17 -2.17
CA GLU A 64 -5.37 -8.87 -2.31
C GLU A 64 -4.64 -7.87 -1.41
N TYR A 65 -4.27 -6.71 -1.94
CA TYR A 65 -3.70 -5.61 -1.17
C TYR A 65 -4.57 -4.37 -1.25
N ARG A 66 -4.77 -3.71 -0.11
CA ARG A 66 -5.43 -2.40 0.02
C ARG A 66 -4.66 -1.57 1.03
N ALA A 67 -4.54 -0.26 0.83
CA ALA A 67 -3.97 0.62 1.84
C ALA A 67 -4.90 1.75 2.23
N GLU A 68 -4.60 2.32 3.39
CA GLU A 68 -5.29 3.45 3.97
C GLU A 68 -4.28 4.54 4.33
N LEU A 69 -4.63 5.80 4.02
CA LEU A 69 -4.02 6.98 4.59
C LEU A 69 -4.95 7.57 5.65
N VAL A 70 -4.38 7.92 6.79
CA VAL A 70 -5.11 8.34 7.98
C VAL A 70 -4.53 9.66 8.46
N ASN A 71 -5.38 10.62 8.77
CA ASN A 71 -5.01 11.85 9.46
C ASN A 71 -6.13 12.26 10.42
N PHE A 72 -6.02 13.45 11.02
CA PHE A 72 -7.03 13.99 11.93
C PHE A 72 -8.42 14.17 11.28
N ALA A 73 -8.48 14.30 9.95
CA ALA A 73 -9.72 14.50 9.22
C ALA A 73 -10.43 13.18 8.86
N GLY A 74 -9.75 12.03 8.98
CA GLY A 74 -10.34 10.71 8.76
C GLY A 74 -9.42 9.73 8.06
N VAL A 75 -10.03 8.83 7.29
CA VAL A 75 -9.36 7.73 6.58
C VAL A 75 -9.74 7.78 5.10
N VAL A 76 -8.76 7.64 4.22
CA VAL A 76 -8.97 7.41 2.78
C VAL A 76 -8.36 6.07 2.42
N SER A 77 -9.16 5.19 1.85
CA SER A 77 -8.73 3.88 1.34
C SER A 77 -8.36 3.98 -0.15
N SER A 78 -7.38 3.19 -0.56
CA SER A 78 -7.13 2.92 -1.98
C SER A 78 -8.13 1.90 -2.53
N ASP A 79 -8.21 1.80 -3.87
CA ASP A 79 -8.67 0.58 -4.50
C ASP A 79 -7.81 -0.62 -4.10
N SER A 80 -8.38 -1.82 -4.16
CA SER A 80 -7.65 -3.07 -3.99
C SER A 80 -6.90 -3.45 -5.27
N ILE A 81 -5.74 -4.09 -5.12
CA ILE A 81 -5.03 -4.77 -6.22
C ILE A 81 -4.85 -6.25 -5.90
N MET A 82 -4.96 -7.11 -6.92
CA MET A 82 -4.73 -8.55 -6.80
C MET A 82 -3.36 -8.92 -7.37
N ILE A 83 -2.55 -9.57 -6.56
CA ILE A 83 -1.21 -10.03 -6.94
C ILE A 83 -1.18 -11.55 -6.96
N GLN A 84 -0.85 -12.11 -8.12
CA GLN A 84 -0.63 -13.54 -8.29
C GLN A 84 0.86 -13.86 -8.21
N VAL A 85 1.23 -14.72 -7.26
CA VAL A 85 2.58 -15.29 -7.13
C VAL A 85 2.56 -16.69 -7.72
N THR A 86 3.43 -16.94 -8.70
CA THR A 86 3.41 -18.16 -9.52
C THR A 86 4.67 -19.02 -9.38
N LYS A 87 5.75 -18.48 -8.81
CA LYS A 87 7.04 -19.15 -8.63
C LYS A 87 7.32 -19.48 -7.18
#